data_AF-A0A3B8W1B5-F1
#
_entry.id   AF-A0A3B8W1B5-F1
#
_cell.length_a   1.000
_cell.length_b   1.000
_cell.length_c   1.000
_cell.angle_alpha   90.00
_cell.angle_beta   90.00
_cell.angle_gamma   90.00
#
_symmetry.space_group_name_H-M   'P 1'
#
loop_
_entity.id
_entity.type
_entity.pdbx_description
1 polymer ?
#
loop_
_entity_poly.entity_id
_entity_poly.type
_entity_poly.pdbx_seq_one_letter_code
_entity_poly.pdbx_strand_id
1 'polypeptide(L)' 'EGTAREVRADISGSGKILAAGLVTDECEVRISGSGDVEIHVNKELDATISGSGSVSYKGNPQHVNSNASGSGSVRKM' A
#
# COMPACT_ATOMS: atom_id res chain seq x y z
N GLU A 1 3.78 1.24 -17.95
CA GLU A 1 4.51 0.55 -16.86
C GLU A 1 5.73 1.38 -16.54
N GLY A 2 6.11 1.45 -15.27
CA GLY A 2 7.22 2.29 -14.82
C GLY A 2 7.92 1.66 -13.62
N THR A 3 9.10 2.19 -13.30
CA THR A 3 9.84 1.83 -12.09
C THR A 3 10.04 3.05 -11.23
N ALA A 4 9.97 2.86 -9.92
CA ALA A 4 10.32 3.85 -8.92
C ALA A 4 11.22 3.19 -7.88
N ARG A 5 12.07 3.97 -7.23
CA ARG A 5 12.80 3.48 -6.07
C ARG A 5 11.91 3.49 -4.83
N GLU A 6 11.20 4.59 -4.66
CA GLU A 6 10.37 4.86 -3.49
C GLU A 6 9.03 5.41 -3.95
N VAL A 7 7.95 4.93 -3.34
CA VAL A 7 6.59 5.43 -3.57
C VAL A 7 5.92 5.69 -2.24
N ARG A 8 5.38 6.90 -2.10
CA ARG A 8 4.55 7.28 -0.96
C ARG A 8 3.12 7.54 -1.41
N ALA A 9 2.18 6.83 -0.81
CA ALA A 9 0.76 6.85 -1.14
C ALA A 9 -0.05 7.24 0.10
N ASP A 10 -0.60 8.45 0.12
CA ASP A 10 -1.42 8.97 1.21
C ASP A 10 -2.88 9.15 0.75
N ILE A 11 -3.84 8.52 1.43
CA ILE A 11 -5.28 8.69 1.21
C ILE A 11 -5.92 9.26 2.48
N SER A 12 -6.66 10.37 2.34
CA SER A 12 -7.50 10.94 3.40
C SER A 12 -8.96 11.03 2.92
N GLY A 13 -9.87 10.42 3.65
CA GLY A 13 -11.28 10.29 3.25
C GLY A 13 -11.52 8.99 2.46
N SER A 14 -12.02 9.13 1.23
CA SER A 14 -12.29 7.99 0.35
C SER A 14 -11.54 8.13 -0.97
N GLY A 15 -10.81 7.10 -1.37
CA GLY A 15 -10.00 7.15 -2.58
C GLY A 15 -9.46 5.79 -3.01
N LYS A 16 -8.95 5.72 -4.24
CA LYS A 16 -8.35 4.50 -4.78
C LYS A 16 -7.05 4.84 -5.52
N ILE A 17 -5.99 4.08 -5.23
CA ILE A 17 -4.70 4.17 -5.91
C ILE A 17 -4.44 2.86 -6.64
N LEU A 18 -4.29 2.93 -7.96
CA LEU A 18 -4.01 1.79 -8.82
C LEU A 18 -2.59 1.90 -9.38
N ALA A 19 -1.62 1.34 -8.65
CA ALA A 19 -0.20 1.37 -8.95
C ALA A 19 0.41 -0.04 -9.11
N ALA A 20 -0.41 -1.07 -9.36
CA ALA A 20 0.08 -2.44 -9.57
C ALA A 20 1.03 -2.61 -10.78
N GLY A 21 1.01 -1.66 -11.74
CA GLY A 21 1.94 -1.61 -12.88
C GLY A 21 3.18 -0.73 -12.66
N LEU A 22 3.35 -0.17 -11.45
CA LEU A 22 4.52 0.57 -11.02
C LEU A 22 5.34 -0.33 -10.09
N VAL A 23 6.49 -0.78 -10.55
CA VAL A 23 7.39 -1.60 -9.74
C VAL A 23 8.20 -0.66 -8.85
N THR A 24 8.07 -0.81 -7.53
CA THR A 24 8.86 -0.06 -6.54
C THR A 24 9.68 -0.97 -5.64
N ASP A 25 10.82 -0.46 -5.18
CA ASP A 25 11.63 -1.17 -4.20
C ASP A 25 11.04 -0.97 -2.80
N GLU A 26 10.81 0.29 -2.43
CA GLU A 26 10.30 0.72 -1.14
C GLU A 26 8.94 1.41 -1.33
N CYS A 27 7.98 1.13 -0.44
CA CYS A 27 6.67 1.73 -0.50
C CYS A 27 6.11 2.05 0.89
N GLU A 28 5.64 3.29 1.05
CA GLU A 28 4.91 3.74 2.22
C GLU A 28 3.46 4.04 1.84
N VAL A 29 2.51 3.39 2.51
CA VAL A 29 1.08 3.58 2.30
C VAL A 29 0.43 4.06 3.60
N ARG A 30 -0.27 5.19 3.56
CA ARG A 30 -1.11 5.67 4.65
C ARG A 30 -2.54 5.87 4.19
N ILE A 31 -3.48 5.25 4.88
CA ILE A 31 -4.91 5.41 4.63
C ILE A 31 -5.59 5.90 5.90
N SER A 32 -6.26 7.04 5.82
CA SER A 32 -7.13 7.57 6.87
C SER A 32 -8.55 7.68 6.34
N GLY A 33 -9.42 6.73 6.70
CA GLY A 33 -10.79 6.60 6.20
C GLY A 33 -11.03 5.28 5.46
N SER A 34 -11.56 5.37 4.24
CA SER A 34 -11.97 4.24 3.40
C SER A 34 -11.26 4.31 2.05
N GLY A 35 -10.05 3.76 1.98
CA GLY A 35 -9.23 3.78 0.77
C GLY A 35 -8.79 2.40 0.32
N ASP A 36 -8.62 2.23 -0.99
CA ASP A 36 -8.06 1.02 -1.58
C ASP A 36 -6.74 1.35 -2.29
N VAL A 37 -5.68 0.57 -2.03
CA VAL A 37 -4.38 0.76 -2.68
C VAL A 37 -3.89 -0.54 -3.28
N GLU A 38 -3.55 -0.52 -4.56
CA GLU A 38 -2.87 -1.61 -5.27
C GLU A 38 -1.47 -1.18 -5.67
N ILE A 39 -0.43 -1.92 -5.27
CA ILE A 39 0.98 -1.54 -5.54
C ILE A 39 1.87 -2.77 -5.77
N HIS A 40 3.01 -2.63 -6.45
CA HIS A 40 4.00 -3.70 -6.61
C HIS A 40 5.30 -3.33 -5.91
N VAL A 41 5.67 -4.09 -4.87
CA VAL A 41 6.82 -3.81 -4.01
C VAL A 41 7.80 -4.99 -3.98
N ASN A 42 9.10 -4.70 -4.11
CA ASN A 42 10.15 -5.72 -4.15
C ASN A 42 10.98 -5.86 -2.88
N LYS A 43 11.14 -4.81 -2.08
CA LYS A 43 12.00 -4.84 -0.88
C LYS A 43 11.23 -4.61 0.40
N GLU A 44 10.57 -3.46 0.52
CA GLU A 44 9.97 -3.03 1.79
C GLU A 44 8.62 -2.35 1.59
N LEU A 45 7.60 -2.83 2.31
CA LEU A 45 6.27 -2.26 2.34
C LEU A 45 5.91 -1.84 3.76
N ASP A 46 5.63 -0.56 3.95
CA ASP A 46 5.15 0.02 5.19
C ASP A 46 3.72 0.52 4.99
N ALA A 47 2.74 -0.17 5.56
CA ALA A 47 1.32 0.09 5.34
C ALA A 47 0.60 0.42 6.65
N THR A 48 0.14 1.65 6.78
CA THR A 48 -0.66 2.13 7.92
C THR A 48 -2.08 2.46 7.49
N ILE A 49 -3.07 1.83 8.10
CA ILE A 49 -4.49 2.03 7.84
C ILE A 49 -5.18 2.46 9.13
N SER A 50 -5.91 3.57 9.09
CA SER A 50 -6.81 4.03 10.14
C SER A 50 -8.21 4.13 9.55
N GLY A 51 -9.08 3.16 9.86
CA GLY A 51 -10.43 3.05 9.31
C GLY A 51 -10.73 1.69 8.68
N SER A 52 -11.29 1.69 7.47
CA SER A 52 -11.81 0.50 6.77
C SER A 52 -11.19 0.28 5.40
N GLY A 53 -9.98 0.82 5.15
CA GLY A 53 -9.28 0.69 3.88
C GLY A 53 -8.57 -0.65 3.66
N SER A 54 -8.20 -0.92 2.42
CA SER A 54 -7.45 -2.13 2.04
C SER A 54 -6.18 -1.80 1.25
N VAL A 55 -5.11 -2.53 1.54
CA VAL A 55 -3.86 -2.47 0.77
C VAL A 55 -3.58 -3.84 0.18
N SER A 56 -3.53 -3.89 -1.14
CA SER A 56 -3.19 -5.06 -1.94
C SER A 56 -1.84 -4.86 -2.60
N TYR A 57 -0.90 -5.77 -2.36
CA TYR A 57 0.44 -5.64 -2.92
C TYR A 57 0.87 -6.86 -3.75
N LYS A 58 1.61 -6.61 -4.83
CA LYS A 58 2.33 -7.58 -5.65
C LYS A 58 3.82 -7.58 -5.30
N GLY A 59 4.54 -8.59 -5.78
CA GLY A 59 5.97 -8.74 -5.57
C GLY A 59 6.29 -9.64 -4.38
N ASN A 60 7.53 -9.59 -3.91
CA ASN A 60 7.96 -10.39 -2.77
C ASN A 60 8.88 -9.58 -1.85
N PRO A 61 8.35 -8.54 -1.19
CA PRO A 61 9.12 -7.73 -0.26
C PRO A 61 9.66 -8.60 0.88
N GLN A 62 10.90 -8.33 1.28
CA GLN A 62 11.55 -9.00 2.40
C GLN A 62 10.97 -8.51 3.73
N HIS A 63 10.52 -7.25 3.77
CA HIS A 63 9.91 -6.63 4.93
C HIS A 63 8.52 -6.09 4.61
N VAL A 64 7.53 -6.52 5.39
CA VAL A 64 6.16 -6.00 5.34
C VAL A 64 5.76 -5.59 6.74
N ASN A 65 5.68 -4.29 6.96
CA ASN A 65 5.13 -3.71 8.17
C ASN A 65 3.69 -3.28 7.87
N SER A 66 2.73 -3.84 8.60
CA SER A 66 1.31 -3.56 8.40
C SER A 66 0.67 -3.20 9.74
N ASN A 67 0.17 -1.99 9.83
CA ASN A 67 -0.55 -1.51 11.00
C ASN A 67 -1.96 -1.08 10.57
N ALA A 68 -2.98 -1.75 11.10
CA ALA A 68 -4.37 -1.45 10.78
C ALA A 68 -5.15 -1.21 12.07
N SER A 69 -5.62 0.02 12.24
CA SER A 69 -6.54 0.43 13.30
C SER A 69 -7.95 0.46 12.72
N GLY A 70 -8.80 -0.49 13.13
CA GLY A 70 -10.19 -0.62 12.66
C GLY A 70 -10.44 -1.91 11.89
N SER A 71 -11.11 -1.81 10.73
CA SER A 71 -11.48 -2.95 9.87
C SER A 71 -10.62 -3.08 8.62
N GLY A 72 -9.52 -2.31 8.55
CA GLY A 72 -8.63 -2.33 7.39
C GLY A 72 -7.84 -3.64 7.26
N SER A 73 -7.37 -3.94 6.06
CA SER A 73 -6.56 -5.14 5.80
C SER A 73 -5.43 -4.90 4.81
N VAL A 74 -4.30 -5.57 5.06
CA VAL A 74 -3.15 -5.59 4.14
C VAL A 74 -2.98 -7.03 3.66
N ARG A 75 -3.01 -7.26 2.34
CA ARG A 75 -2.96 -8.59 1.75
C ARG A 75 -2.08 -8.62 0.51
N LYS A 76 -1.43 -9.75 0.31
CA LYS A 76 -0.71 -10.05 -0.93
C LYS A 76 -1.71 -10.46 -2.01
N MET A 77 -1.53 -9.96 -3.24
CA MET A 77 -2.28 -10.36 -4.43
C MET A 77 -1.79 -11.68 -5.01
#